data_AF-B9FHX7-F1
#
_entry.id   AF-B9FHX7-F1
#
_cell.length_a   1.000
_cell.length_b   1.000
_cell.length_c   1.000
_cell.angle_alpha   90.00
_cell.angle_beta   90.00
_cell.angle_gamma   90.00
#
_symmetry.space_group_name_H-M   'P 1'
#
loop_
_entity.id
_entity.type
_entity.pdbx_description
1 polymer ?
#
loop_
_entity_poly.entity_id
_entity_poly.type
_entity_poly.pdbx_seq_one_letter_code
_entity_poly.pdbx_strand_id
1 'polypeptide(L)'
;MDPVWTLSAPWASPVERGAAYWLAGWRPTTLVHLLYTESGRRFEAQLPDLLLGVSSGNLGDLSPSQLAQIDDLQRRTVAEEDGLSREMALVQEGHGAVAVGGGIDVDGIVGRVRGVLGRADALRLRTVKRAVEILEPAQAAELLVAAADMEIGFREFGLKYSSARSD
;
A
#
# COMPACT_ATOMS: atom_id res chain seq x y z
N MET A 1 -23.48 -1.08 9.76
CA MET A 1 -22.64 -1.44 8.59
C MET A 1 -21.93 -2.72 8.97
N ASP A 2 -22.10 -3.78 8.20
CA ASP A 2 -21.59 -5.12 8.52
C ASP A 2 -20.03 -5.12 8.54
N PRO A 3 -19.40 -5.59 9.63
CA PRO A 3 -17.95 -5.62 9.77
C PRO A 3 -17.24 -6.46 8.70
N VAL A 4 -17.88 -7.51 8.20
CA VAL A 4 -17.36 -8.36 7.12
C VAL A 4 -17.24 -7.53 5.85
N TRP A 5 -18.25 -6.73 5.51
CA TRP A 5 -18.21 -5.85 4.33
C TRP A 5 -17.16 -4.74 4.44
N THR A 6 -16.82 -4.31 5.65
CA THR A 6 -15.77 -3.29 5.89
C THR A 6 -14.36 -3.85 5.63
N LEU A 7 -14.13 -5.12 5.98
CA LEU A 7 -12.87 -5.83 5.69
C LEU A 7 -12.74 -6.24 4.22
N SER A 8 -13.89 -6.41 3.55
CA SER A 8 -13.96 -7.11 2.27
C SER A 8 -13.65 -6.27 1.05
N ALA A 9 -13.35 -4.97 1.17
CA ALA A 9 -13.19 -4.05 0.03
C ALA A 9 -14.17 -4.42 -1.11
N PRO A 10 -15.48 -4.18 -0.96
CA PRO A 10 -16.55 -4.83 -1.74
C PRO A 10 -16.42 -4.71 -3.26
N TRP A 11 -15.67 -3.72 -3.72
CA TRP A 11 -15.35 -3.52 -5.12
C TRP A 11 -14.33 -4.53 -5.67
N ALA A 12 -13.58 -5.25 -4.85
CA ALA A 12 -12.47 -6.13 -5.24
C ALA A 12 -12.82 -7.63 -5.19
N SER A 13 -12.33 -8.39 -6.19
CA SER A 13 -12.55 -9.84 -6.23
C SER A 13 -11.84 -10.54 -5.06
N PRO A 14 -12.28 -11.71 -4.58
CA PRO A 14 -11.58 -12.44 -3.52
C PRO A 14 -10.11 -12.73 -3.86
N VAL A 15 -9.82 -12.99 -5.14
CA VAL A 15 -8.47 -13.25 -5.63
C VAL A 15 -7.62 -11.97 -5.64
N GLU A 16 -8.18 -10.85 -6.11
CA GLU A 16 -7.57 -9.51 -6.02
C GLU A 16 -7.19 -9.18 -4.57
N ARG A 17 -8.12 -9.41 -3.65
CA ARG A 17 -7.90 -9.16 -2.22
C ARG A 17 -6.80 -10.03 -1.63
N GLY A 18 -6.83 -11.33 -1.90
CA GLY A 18 -5.83 -12.25 -1.37
C GLY A 18 -4.42 -12.03 -1.93
N ALA A 19 -4.32 -11.55 -3.17
CA ALA A 19 -3.03 -11.32 -3.82
C ALA A 19 -2.44 -9.92 -3.54
N ALA A 20 -3.29 -8.89 -3.44
CA ALA A 20 -2.84 -7.50 -3.41
C ALA A 20 -3.08 -6.79 -2.08
N TYR A 21 -4.04 -7.22 -1.25
CA TYR A 21 -4.48 -6.44 -0.09
C TYR A 21 -3.96 -7.01 1.24
N TRP A 22 -3.62 -6.11 2.16
CA TRP A 22 -3.14 -6.41 3.50
C TRP A 22 -4.20 -6.09 4.57
N LEU A 23 -4.61 -4.82 4.70
CA LEU A 23 -5.66 -4.36 5.60
C LEU A 23 -6.71 -3.56 4.82
N ALA A 24 -7.59 -4.28 4.12
CA ALA A 24 -8.63 -3.74 3.22
C ALA A 24 -8.11 -2.91 2.01
N GLY A 25 -6.82 -2.99 1.70
CA GLY A 25 -6.19 -2.33 0.55
C GLY A 25 -4.72 -2.70 0.42
N TRP A 26 -4.02 -2.15 -0.57
CA TRP A 26 -2.59 -2.39 -0.82
C TRP A 26 -1.73 -2.02 0.40
N ARG A 27 -0.57 -2.67 0.53
CA ARG A 27 0.36 -2.42 1.65
C ARG A 27 1.17 -1.14 1.35
N PRO A 28 1.15 -0.11 2.22
CA PRO A 28 1.85 1.17 1.99
C PRO A 28 3.29 1.09 1.44
N THR A 29 4.10 0.14 1.91
CA THR A 29 5.47 -0.10 1.46
C THR A 29 5.54 -0.52 -0.02
N THR A 30 4.48 -1.08 -0.60
CA THR A 30 4.38 -1.40 -2.02
C THR A 30 4.58 -0.17 -2.91
N LEU A 31 4.11 1.02 -2.50
CA LEU A 31 4.34 2.25 -3.26
C LEU A 31 5.84 2.60 -3.30
N VAL A 32 6.55 2.38 -2.20
CA VAL A 32 7.99 2.64 -2.13
C VAL A 32 8.77 1.64 -2.99
N HIS A 33 8.37 0.37 -2.99
CA HIS A 33 8.94 -0.62 -3.89
C HIS A 33 8.70 -0.26 -5.35
N LEU A 34 7.47 0.14 -5.70
CA LEU A 34 7.13 0.61 -7.04
C LEU A 34 7.99 1.80 -7.46
N LEU A 35 8.18 2.77 -6.55
CA LEU A 35 9.06 3.91 -6.79
C LEU A 35 10.47 3.44 -7.16
N TYR A 36 11.10 2.59 -6.35
CA TYR A 36 12.45 2.10 -6.62
C TYR A 36 12.55 1.30 -7.93
N THR A 37 11.56 0.45 -8.21
CA THR A 37 11.52 -0.32 -9.45
C THR A 37 11.44 0.61 -10.67
N GLU A 38 10.58 1.61 -10.59
CA GLU A 38 10.23 2.47 -11.73
C GLU A 38 11.27 3.60 -11.94
N SER A 39 11.91 4.05 -10.86
CA SER A 39 13.10 4.91 -10.93
C SER A 39 14.30 4.15 -11.49
N GLY A 40 14.55 2.92 -11.01
CA GLY A 40 15.66 2.09 -11.49
C GLY A 40 15.55 1.77 -12.98
N ARG A 41 14.35 1.34 -13.42
CA ARG A 41 14.07 1.07 -14.83
C ARG A 41 14.31 2.29 -15.73
N ARG A 42 13.94 3.50 -15.30
CA ARG A 42 14.19 4.73 -16.07
C ARG A 42 15.64 5.15 -16.05
N PHE A 43 16.27 5.08 -14.88
CA PHE A 43 17.70 5.36 -14.71
C PHE A 43 18.53 4.49 -15.67
N GLU A 44 18.26 3.19 -15.71
CA GLU A 44 18.93 2.25 -16.63
C GLU A 44 18.69 2.61 -18.10
N ALA A 45 17.45 2.98 -18.47
CA ALA A 45 17.11 3.33 -19.85
C ALA A 45 17.80 4.60 -20.35
N GLN A 46 18.08 5.57 -19.47
CA GLN A 46 18.72 6.85 -19.81
C GLN A 46 20.18 6.96 -19.34
N LEU A 47 20.78 5.85 -18.88
CA LEU A 47 22.15 5.81 -18.39
C LEU A 47 23.18 6.38 -19.39
N PRO A 48 23.08 6.14 -20.72
CA PRO A 48 24.01 6.75 -21.67
C PRO A 48 23.97 8.29 -21.65
N ASP A 49 22.77 8.87 -21.57
CA ASP A 49 22.57 10.32 -21.56
C ASP A 49 23.07 10.92 -20.24
N LEU A 50 22.83 10.23 -19.13
CA LEU A 50 23.34 10.63 -17.81
C LEU A 50 24.87 10.67 -17.73
N LEU A 51 25.55 9.70 -18.36
CA LEU A 51 27.02 9.68 -18.43
C LEU A 51 27.58 10.85 -19.25
N LEU A 52 26.77 11.41 -20.16
CA LEU A 52 27.07 12.63 -20.91
C LEU A 52 26.65 13.91 -20.17
N GLY A 53 26.11 13.79 -18.95
CA GLY A 53 25.65 14.90 -18.13
C GLY A 53 24.27 15.45 -18.53
N VAL A 54 23.50 14.71 -19.33
CA VAL A 54 22.13 15.09 -19.73
C VAL A 54 21.14 14.46 -18.76
N SER A 55 20.37 15.29 -18.05
CA SER A 55 19.26 14.85 -17.20
C SER A 55 17.92 15.17 -17.85
N SER A 56 16.97 14.24 -17.76
CA SER A 56 15.60 14.40 -18.23
C SER A 56 14.70 15.01 -17.16
N GLY A 57 15.12 15.00 -15.89
CA GLY A 57 14.35 15.45 -14.73
C GLY A 57 13.19 14.50 -14.38
N ASN A 58 13.15 13.33 -15.01
CA ASN A 58 12.12 12.31 -14.79
C ASN A 58 12.39 11.48 -13.52
N LEU A 59 11.56 10.48 -13.25
CA LEU A 59 11.69 9.62 -12.06
C LEU A 59 13.00 8.80 -12.03
N GLY A 60 13.74 8.70 -13.14
CA GLY A 60 15.07 8.11 -13.20
C GLY A 60 16.18 9.03 -12.65
N ASP A 61 15.91 10.32 -12.46
CA ASP A 61 16.88 11.34 -12.02
C ASP A 61 16.71 11.71 -10.55
N LEU A 62 16.48 10.70 -9.70
CA LEU A 62 16.37 10.93 -8.27
C LEU A 62 17.71 11.39 -7.69
N SER A 63 17.70 12.54 -7.02
CA SER A 63 18.87 13.03 -6.32
C SER A 63 19.18 12.21 -5.06
N PRO A 64 20.43 12.22 -4.57
CA PRO A 64 20.80 11.51 -3.34
C PRO A 64 19.97 11.91 -2.11
N SER A 65 19.57 13.18 -2.02
CA SER A 65 18.72 13.67 -0.92
C SER A 65 17.28 13.18 -1.02
N GLN A 66 16.74 13.02 -2.24
CA GLN A 66 15.44 12.38 -2.45
C GLN A 66 15.50 10.91 -2.07
N LEU A 67 16.53 10.18 -2.50
CA LEU A 67 16.72 8.76 -2.15
C LEU A 67 16.81 8.55 -0.63
N ALA A 68 17.56 9.40 0.08
CA ALA A 68 17.64 9.34 1.54
C ALA A 68 16.29 9.60 2.23
N GLN A 69 15.49 10.53 1.70
CA GLN A 69 14.15 10.81 2.22
C GLN A 69 13.15 9.67 1.92
N ILE A 70 13.27 9.00 0.77
CA ILE A 70 12.46 7.83 0.40
C ILE A 70 12.80 6.65 1.31
N ASP A 71 14.08 6.41 1.57
CA ASP A 71 14.56 5.36 2.48
C ASP A 71 14.08 5.60 3.93
N ASP A 72 14.09 6.85 4.39
CA ASP A 72 13.47 7.21 5.67
C ASP A 72 11.94 7.03 5.68
N LEU A 73 11.26 7.41 4.59
CA LEU A 73 9.83 7.14 4.42
C LEU A 73 9.53 5.63 4.48
N GLN A 74 10.37 4.80 3.86
CA GLN A 74 10.24 3.34 3.90
C GLN A 74 10.32 2.83 5.33
N ARG A 75 11.38 3.19 6.06
CA ARG A 75 11.58 2.76 7.45
C ARG A 75 10.39 3.11 8.34
N ARG A 76 9.92 4.35 8.26
CA ARG A 76 8.75 4.81 9.04
C ARG A 76 7.49 4.05 8.66
N THR A 77 7.25 3.88 7.37
CA THR A 77 6.08 3.15 6.85
C THR A 77 6.08 1.70 7.33
N VAL A 78 7.20 0.99 7.23
CA VAL A 78 7.34 -0.40 7.69
C VAL A 78 7.08 -0.51 9.20
N ALA A 79 7.63 0.39 10.01
CA ALA A 79 7.41 0.38 11.45
C ALA A 79 5.93 0.55 11.83
N GLU A 80 5.21 1.45 11.14
CA GLU A 80 3.77 1.65 11.34
C GLU A 80 2.95 0.45 10.83
N GLU A 81 3.31 -0.12 9.68
CA GLU A 81 2.68 -1.34 9.15
C GLU A 81 2.81 -2.53 10.11
N ASP A 82 4.00 -2.72 10.69
CA ASP A 82 4.24 -3.78 11.66
C ASP A 82 3.41 -3.57 12.93
N GLY A 83 3.25 -2.31 13.37
CA GLY A 83 2.38 -1.95 14.48
C GLY A 83 0.91 -2.31 14.23
N LEU A 84 0.39 -1.93 13.06
CA LEU A 84 -0.99 -2.23 12.66
C LEU A 84 -1.21 -3.74 12.44
N SER A 85 -0.21 -4.45 11.89
CA SER A 85 -0.26 -5.91 11.71
C SER A 85 -0.34 -6.63 13.05
N ARG A 86 0.49 -6.22 14.02
CA ARG A 86 0.46 -6.76 15.39
C ARG A 86 -0.88 -6.50 16.05
N GLU A 87 -1.43 -5.29 15.91
CA GLU A 87 -2.71 -4.97 16.51
C GLU A 87 -3.85 -5.79 15.88
N MET A 88 -3.89 -5.93 14.55
CA MET A 88 -4.86 -6.80 13.88
C MET A 88 -4.72 -8.26 14.33
N ALA A 89 -3.49 -8.77 14.50
CA ALA A 89 -3.25 -10.12 15.01
C ALA A 89 -3.84 -10.31 16.41
N LEU A 90 -3.66 -9.35 17.33
CA LEU A 90 -4.28 -9.40 18.66
C LEU A 90 -5.81 -9.47 18.58
N VAL A 91 -6.42 -8.75 17.62
CA VAL A 91 -7.87 -8.83 17.40
C VAL A 91 -8.28 -10.24 16.94
N GLN A 92 -7.54 -10.82 15.99
CA GLN A 92 -7.82 -12.15 15.43
C GLN A 92 -7.62 -13.26 16.47
N GLU A 93 -6.68 -13.10 17.39
CA GLU A 93 -6.44 -14.01 18.52
C GLU A 93 -7.53 -13.93 19.60
N GLY A 94 -8.52 -13.03 19.46
CA GLY A 94 -9.63 -12.90 20.39
C GLY A 94 -9.28 -12.14 21.67
N HIS A 95 -8.16 -11.41 21.71
CA HIS A 95 -7.87 -10.53 22.85
C HIS A 95 -9.02 -9.54 23.03
N GLY A 96 -9.54 -9.38 24.25
CA GLY A 96 -10.67 -8.49 24.54
C GLY A 96 -11.96 -8.85 23.80
N ALA A 97 -12.13 -10.10 23.34
CA ALA A 97 -13.35 -10.59 22.72
C ALA A 97 -14.43 -10.99 23.74
N VAL A 98 -14.10 -11.08 25.03
CA VAL A 98 -15.02 -11.53 26.08
C VAL A 98 -15.66 -10.33 26.78
N ALA A 99 -16.98 -10.22 26.73
CA ALA A 99 -17.75 -9.18 27.38
C ALA A 99 -17.82 -9.37 28.90
N VAL A 100 -17.98 -8.25 29.64
CA VAL A 100 -18.28 -8.26 31.08
C VAL A 100 -19.68 -8.84 31.28
N GLY A 101 -19.76 -10.13 31.56
CA GLY A 101 -21.02 -10.88 31.66
C GLY A 101 -20.99 -12.28 31.05
N GLY A 102 -19.92 -12.63 30.32
CA GLY A 102 -19.79 -13.92 29.65
C GLY A 102 -20.52 -13.90 28.31
N GLY A 103 -19.74 -13.81 27.22
CA GLY A 103 -20.24 -13.69 25.86
C GLY A 103 -19.20 -13.04 24.96
N ILE A 104 -19.39 -13.11 23.63
CA ILE A 104 -18.50 -12.46 22.67
C ILE A 104 -18.91 -10.98 22.53
N ASP A 105 -18.00 -10.06 22.84
CA ASP A 105 -18.14 -8.62 22.57
C ASP A 105 -17.91 -8.33 21.09
N VAL A 106 -18.91 -8.65 20.28
CA VAL A 106 -18.86 -8.43 18.82
C VAL A 106 -18.68 -6.95 18.52
N ASP A 107 -19.40 -6.06 19.20
CA ASP A 107 -19.34 -4.61 18.95
C ASP A 107 -17.95 -4.03 19.25
N GLY A 108 -17.32 -4.46 20.35
CA GLY A 108 -15.94 -4.09 20.68
C GLY A 108 -14.95 -4.58 19.62
N ILE A 109 -15.06 -5.83 19.17
CA ILE A 109 -14.21 -6.37 18.09
C ILE A 109 -14.37 -5.54 16.82
N VAL A 110 -15.61 -5.26 16.40
CA VAL A 110 -15.91 -4.45 15.21
C VAL A 110 -15.34 -3.05 15.34
N GLY A 111 -15.46 -2.43 16.51
CA GLY A 111 -14.89 -1.11 16.79
C GLY A 111 -13.37 -1.09 16.62
N ARG A 112 -12.66 -2.09 17.14
CA ARG A 112 -11.20 -2.18 17.00
C ARG A 112 -10.77 -2.47 15.57
N VAL A 113 -11.43 -3.40 14.88
CA VAL A 113 -11.16 -3.69 13.46
C VAL A 113 -11.29 -2.40 12.66
N ARG A 114 -12.38 -1.64 12.84
CA ARG A 114 -12.57 -0.34 12.19
C ARG A 114 -11.45 0.64 12.52
N GLY A 115 -11.00 0.69 13.77
CA GLY A 115 -9.89 1.55 14.19
C GLY A 115 -8.54 1.19 13.57
N VAL A 116 -8.25 -0.10 13.39
CA VAL A 116 -7.06 -0.57 12.68
C VAL A 116 -7.14 -0.24 11.20
N LEU A 117 -8.27 -0.54 10.54
CA LEU A 117 -8.47 -0.24 9.11
C LEU A 117 -8.37 1.27 8.82
N GLY A 118 -9.00 2.11 9.64
CA GLY A 118 -8.93 3.57 9.48
C GLY A 118 -7.51 4.12 9.60
N ARG A 119 -6.67 3.56 10.47
CA ARG A 119 -5.26 3.94 10.55
C ARG A 119 -4.43 3.39 9.40
N ALA A 120 -4.76 2.21 8.87
CA ALA A 120 -4.13 1.67 7.67
C ALA A 120 -4.43 2.55 6.45
N ASP A 121 -5.67 3.00 6.27
CA ASP A 121 -6.05 3.94 5.21
C ASP A 121 -5.34 5.30 5.38
N ALA A 122 -5.29 5.81 6.60
CA ALA A 122 -4.54 7.03 6.89
C ALA A 122 -3.05 6.87 6.59
N LEU A 123 -2.46 5.70 6.85
CA LEU A 123 -1.06 5.41 6.52
C LEU A 123 -0.85 5.41 5.00
N ARG A 124 -1.71 4.74 4.22
CA ARG A 124 -1.66 4.78 2.74
C ARG A 124 -1.64 6.22 2.22
N LEU A 125 -2.58 7.05 2.67
CA LEU A 125 -2.67 8.45 2.27
C LEU A 125 -1.43 9.26 2.66
N ARG A 126 -0.90 9.06 3.88
CA ARG A 126 0.33 9.72 4.33
C ARG A 126 1.54 9.30 3.52
N THR A 127 1.67 8.01 3.19
CA THR A 127 2.79 7.49 2.39
C THR A 127 2.76 8.08 0.97
N VAL A 128 1.60 8.08 0.30
CA VAL A 128 1.45 8.70 -1.03
C VAL A 128 1.77 10.19 -0.97
N LYS A 129 1.17 10.91 -0.02
CA LYS A 129 1.41 12.35 0.15
C LYS A 129 2.90 12.63 0.37
N ARG A 130 3.56 11.88 1.25
CA ARG A 130 4.96 12.12 1.57
C ARG A 130 5.87 11.78 0.41
N ALA A 131 5.58 10.74 -0.37
CA ALA A 131 6.31 10.43 -1.59
C ALA A 131 6.21 11.58 -2.60
N VAL A 132 5.00 12.11 -2.84
CA VAL A 132 4.78 13.25 -3.73
C VAL A 132 5.49 14.52 -3.25
N GLU A 133 5.58 14.76 -1.93
CA GLU A 133 6.33 15.90 -1.37
C GLU A 133 7.85 15.78 -1.50
N ILE A 134 8.39 14.57 -1.63
CA ILE A 134 9.83 14.34 -1.83
C ILE A 134 10.21 14.53 -3.31
N LEU A 135 9.28 14.21 -4.21
CA LEU A 135 9.50 14.18 -5.65
C LEU A 135 9.24 15.54 -6.30
N GLU A 136 9.94 15.81 -7.40
CA GLU A 136 9.57 16.92 -8.28
C GLU A 136 8.25 16.61 -9.02
N PRO A 137 7.49 17.62 -9.47
CA PRO A 137 6.15 17.40 -10.05
C PRO A 137 6.10 16.36 -11.18
N ALA A 138 7.09 16.36 -12.08
CA ALA A 138 7.17 15.38 -13.17
C ALA A 138 7.41 13.95 -12.64
N GLN A 139 8.33 13.80 -11.69
CA GLN A 139 8.63 12.53 -11.03
C GLN A 139 7.42 11.98 -10.27
N ALA A 140 6.72 12.86 -9.54
CA ALA A 140 5.50 12.52 -8.82
C ALA A 140 4.39 12.06 -9.76
N ALA A 141 4.20 12.75 -10.90
CA ALA A 141 3.23 12.33 -11.91
C ALA A 141 3.55 10.93 -12.46
N GLU A 142 4.81 10.64 -12.76
CA GLU A 142 5.24 9.33 -13.25
C GLU A 142 5.03 8.22 -12.20
N LEU A 143 5.31 8.49 -10.92
CA LEU A 143 5.01 7.56 -9.84
C LEU A 143 3.51 7.29 -9.73
N LEU A 144 2.67 8.33 -9.83
CA LEU A 144 1.21 8.19 -9.73
C LEU A 144 0.62 7.42 -10.92
N VAL A 145 1.17 7.61 -12.13
CA VAL A 145 0.82 6.79 -13.30
C VAL A 145 1.16 5.32 -13.03
N ALA A 146 2.39 5.04 -12.58
CA ALA A 146 2.79 3.68 -12.26
C ALA A 146 1.91 3.05 -11.15
N ALA A 147 1.51 3.84 -10.15
CA ALA A 147 0.63 3.38 -9.09
C ALA A 147 -0.78 3.09 -9.60
N ALA A 148 -1.30 3.90 -10.53
CA ALA A 148 -2.57 3.63 -11.19
C ALA A 148 -2.50 2.35 -12.05
N ASP A 149 -1.42 2.18 -12.82
CA ASP A 149 -1.19 0.98 -13.63
C ASP A 149 -1.11 -0.28 -12.75
N MET A 150 -0.47 -0.19 -11.58
CA MET A 150 -0.43 -1.28 -10.60
C MET A 150 -1.84 -1.67 -10.10
N GLU A 151 -2.67 -0.69 -9.72
CA GLU A 151 -4.05 -0.95 -9.27
C GLU A 151 -4.92 -1.54 -10.39
N ILE A 152 -4.76 -1.06 -11.63
CA ILE A 152 -5.40 -1.66 -12.81
C ILE A 152 -4.94 -3.11 -12.99
N GLY A 153 -3.63 -3.37 -12.87
CA GLY A 153 -3.07 -4.72 -12.96
C GLY A 153 -3.64 -5.66 -11.89
N PHE A 154 -3.81 -5.20 -10.64
CA PHE A 154 -4.46 -5.98 -9.60
C PHE A 154 -5.91 -6.32 -9.94
N ARG A 155 -6.66 -5.35 -10.48
CA ARG A 155 -8.03 -5.56 -10.95
C ARG A 155 -8.09 -6.60 -12.07
N GLU A 156 -7.27 -6.45 -13.10
CA GLU A 156 -7.22 -7.37 -14.24
C GLU A 156 -6.86 -8.79 -13.81
N PHE A 157 -5.85 -8.92 -12.94
CA PHE A 157 -5.49 -10.19 -12.31
C PHE A 157 -6.69 -10.79 -11.56
N GLY A 158 -7.34 -9.97 -10.73
CA GLY A 158 -8.52 -10.34 -9.98
C GLY A 158 -9.65 -10.90 -10.85
N LEU A 159 -9.91 -10.26 -12.00
CA LEU A 159 -10.93 -10.68 -12.95
C LEU A 159 -10.53 -11.99 -13.65
N LYS A 160 -9.30 -12.07 -14.18
CA LYS A 160 -8.78 -13.22 -14.92
C LYS A 160 -8.83 -14.53 -14.13
N TYR A 161 -8.51 -14.48 -12.84
CA TYR A 161 -8.41 -15.68 -12.00
C TYR A 161 -9.64 -15.93 -11.13
N SER A 162 -10.61 -15.01 -11.11
CA SER A 162 -11.91 -15.24 -10.47
C SER A 162 -12.80 -16.19 -11.28
N SER A 163 -12.68 -16.19 -12.61
CA SER A 163 -13.45 -17.09 -13.50
C SER A 163 -12.95 -18.54 -13.49
N ALA A 164 -11.68 -18.78 -13.15
CA ALA A 164 -11.05 -20.11 -13.17
C ALA A 164 -11.36 -21.00 -11.94
N ARG A 165 -12.12 -20.50 -10.95
CA ARG A 165 -12.59 -21.28 -9.78
C ARG A 165 -14.05 -21.73 -9.92
N SER A 166 -14.66 -21.52 -11.08
CA SER A 166 -16.07 -21.83 -11.37
C SER A 166 -16.27 -23.18 -12.07
N ASP A 167 -15.18 -23.86 -12.45
CA ASP A 167 -15.15 -25.19 -13.09
C ASP A 167 -14.50 -26.21 -12.14
#